data_AF-F3GFH8-F1
#
_entry.id   AF-F3GFH8-F1
#
_cell.length_a   1.000
_cell.length_b   1.000
_cell.length_c   1.000
_cell.angle_alpha   90.00
_cell.angle_beta   90.00
_cell.angle_gamma   90.00
#
_symmetry.space_group_name_H-M   'P 1'
#
loop_
_entity.id
_entity.type
_entity.pdbx_description
1 polymer ?
#
loop_
_entity_poly.entity_id
_entity_poly.type
_entity_poly.pdbx_seq_one_letter_code
_entity_poly.pdbx_strand_id
1 'polypeptide(L)'
;MESSVVTRAELRNWLGAFCSARGVEQPTGSSLYSLKVSDNEFASLGIELRHHAAELYHLSESAAYAACWLLYAAEWWKRCYGGGAWAWKPLFDSINMSVPSHQRIQQLVASGRKYWHLTSEMNAGKRYIGEVAIQGGLPLRLIETAQGNVSRLLHAVLRQTISFDLSSAAIRAEVQSLHPLLPRSYRQPAIYDLLGKVVEVVKDLRSRYALKDADDPIMSLQRAYPEWADEFPLRIDGEAASQLLRGLVREAGETERCDRRIPFWMRRQLRFDADGSCVLETKVEVLPTSTPALVAQLFGCAPEELPASFQISLILGGNRFALAECVVRSQGIRMAVQNVQLPDDCHMSFAQLQLSRYGETLHTAMLPGGERLEENAPWVFENAFPVARLLKVGSLRIGAPSALVCIPDAAFFFSEEGECESRLSPLAGRSLKLLTSGTSRMSYKGDVYRIHCGVQGNESELLQWRGRILDVHAEPAFVYAGMPTFHRV
;
A
#
# COMPACT_ATOMS: atom_id res chain seq x y z
N MET A 1 54.17 9.82 7.28
CA MET A 1 53.87 8.38 7.04
C MET A 1 53.27 7.72 8.28
N GLU A 2 53.78 8.00 9.48
CA GLU A 2 53.20 7.49 10.74
C GLU A 2 51.78 7.99 11.02
N SER A 3 51.51 9.29 10.80
CA SER A 3 50.15 9.87 10.96
C SER A 3 49.10 9.16 10.11
N SER A 4 49.40 8.86 8.84
CA SER A 4 48.47 8.19 7.90
C SER A 4 48.23 6.70 8.18
N VAL A 5 49.06 6.07 9.02
CA VAL A 5 48.93 4.65 9.40
C VAL A 5 48.09 4.54 10.67
N VAL A 6 48.29 5.45 11.63
CA VAL A 6 47.48 5.56 12.86
C VAL A 6 46.02 5.88 12.51
N THR A 7 45.80 6.81 11.59
CA THR A 7 44.46 7.19 11.12
C THR A 7 43.69 6.04 10.46
N ARG A 8 44.38 5.14 9.75
CA ARG A 8 43.75 3.94 9.13
C ARG A 8 43.32 2.90 10.17
N ALA A 9 43.97 2.86 11.32
CA ALA A 9 43.65 1.91 12.38
C ALA A 9 42.37 2.32 13.13
N GLU A 10 42.13 3.61 13.32
CA GLU A 10 40.99 4.16 14.06
C GLU A 10 39.65 3.82 13.41
N LEU A 11 39.46 4.10 12.11
CA LEU A 11 38.24 3.73 11.39
C LEU A 11 38.01 2.21 11.32
N ARG A 12 39.09 1.42 11.19
CA ARG A 12 38.98 -0.04 11.16
C ARG A 12 38.57 -0.58 12.53
N ASN A 13 39.08 0.01 13.60
CA ASN A 13 38.71 -0.33 14.97
C ASN A 13 37.26 0.07 15.26
N TRP A 14 36.84 1.28 14.83
CA TRP A 14 35.45 1.72 14.92
C TRP A 14 34.51 0.75 14.22
N LEU A 15 34.83 0.38 12.96
CA LEU A 15 34.02 -0.55 12.17
C LEU A 15 33.97 -1.94 12.81
N GLY A 16 35.09 -2.43 13.34
CA GLY A 16 35.17 -3.69 14.08
C GLY A 16 34.30 -3.68 15.33
N ALA A 17 34.35 -2.61 16.12
CA ALA A 17 33.51 -2.45 17.31
C ALA A 17 32.02 -2.38 16.96
N PHE A 18 31.67 -1.60 15.92
CA PHE A 18 30.30 -1.46 15.41
C PHE A 18 29.70 -2.81 14.97
N CYS A 19 30.48 -3.60 14.23
CA CYS A 19 30.11 -4.93 13.76
C CYS A 19 30.00 -5.95 14.91
N SER A 20 30.97 -5.93 15.84
CA SER A 20 30.99 -6.82 17.01
C SER A 20 29.79 -6.60 17.92
N ALA A 21 29.39 -5.34 18.15
CA ALA A 21 28.21 -4.99 18.95
C ALA A 21 26.90 -5.57 18.41
N ARG A 22 26.87 -5.98 17.14
CA ARG A 22 25.69 -6.55 16.44
C ARG A 22 25.82 -8.04 16.15
N GLY A 23 26.89 -8.69 16.61
CA GLY A 23 27.18 -10.08 16.28
C GLY A 23 27.42 -10.31 14.78
N VAL A 24 27.77 -9.27 14.03
CA VAL A 24 28.04 -9.32 12.58
C VAL A 24 29.54 -9.41 12.39
N GLU A 25 30.12 -10.60 12.49
CA GLU A 25 31.57 -10.77 12.29
C GLU A 25 32.02 -10.42 10.85
N GLN A 26 31.12 -10.61 9.88
CA GLN A 26 31.31 -10.22 8.48
C GLN A 26 30.02 -9.65 7.89
N PRO A 27 30.10 -8.68 6.96
CA PRO A 27 28.92 -8.11 6.33
C PRO A 27 28.09 -9.16 5.59
N THR A 28 26.78 -9.18 5.83
CA THR A 28 25.87 -10.24 5.36
C THR A 28 25.19 -9.94 4.02
N GLY A 29 25.40 -8.74 3.46
CA GLY A 29 24.66 -8.26 2.29
C GLY A 29 23.30 -7.64 2.61
N SER A 30 22.91 -7.59 3.89
CA SER A 30 21.71 -6.90 4.35
C SER A 30 21.80 -5.38 4.09
N SER A 31 20.66 -4.74 3.80
CA SER A 31 20.63 -3.30 3.59
C SER A 31 21.13 -2.52 4.81
N LEU A 32 21.83 -1.40 4.60
CA LEU A 32 22.51 -0.70 5.70
C LEU A 32 21.56 -0.17 6.77
N TYR A 33 20.33 0.22 6.42
CA TYR A 33 19.32 0.65 7.39
C TYR A 33 19.00 -0.42 8.45
N SER A 34 19.15 -1.71 8.10
CA SER A 34 18.91 -2.84 9.02
C SER A 34 19.97 -2.97 10.10
N LEU A 35 21.13 -2.31 9.92
CA LEU A 35 22.18 -2.25 10.93
C LEU A 35 21.82 -1.30 12.08
N LYS A 36 20.71 -0.54 12.00
CA LYS A 36 20.18 0.22 13.15
C LYS A 36 21.27 1.04 13.87
N VAL A 37 21.94 1.95 13.16
CA VAL A 37 22.97 2.82 13.76
C VAL A 37 22.33 3.75 14.80
N SER A 38 22.91 3.85 15.99
CA SER A 38 22.47 4.76 17.07
C SER A 38 22.89 6.20 16.83
N ASP A 39 22.29 7.13 17.55
CA ASP A 39 22.66 8.55 17.50
C ASP A 39 24.13 8.78 17.89
N ASN A 40 24.60 8.09 18.92
CA ASN A 40 25.99 8.15 19.37
C ASN A 40 26.95 7.58 18.32
N GLU A 41 26.61 6.44 17.72
CA GLU A 41 27.42 5.85 16.65
C GLU A 41 27.45 6.75 15.42
N PHE A 42 26.31 7.32 15.02
CA PHE A 42 26.23 8.24 13.89
C PHE A 42 27.08 9.51 14.12
N ALA A 43 26.98 10.10 15.32
CA ALA A 43 27.78 11.26 15.70
C ALA A 43 29.29 10.94 15.73
N SER A 44 29.68 9.83 16.37
CA SER A 44 31.08 9.41 16.43
C SER A 44 31.66 9.12 15.04
N LEU A 45 30.91 8.42 14.18
CA LEU A 45 31.31 8.11 12.81
C LEU A 45 31.54 9.38 11.98
N GLY A 46 30.67 10.39 12.15
CA GLY A 46 30.82 11.68 11.47
C GLY A 46 32.09 12.42 11.89
N ILE A 47 32.49 12.33 13.16
CA ILE A 47 33.75 12.90 13.68
C ILE A 47 34.95 12.20 13.06
N GLU A 48 34.97 10.85 13.10
CA GLU A 48 36.06 10.06 12.51
C GLU A 48 36.23 10.35 11.02
N LEU A 49 35.13 10.35 10.25
CA LEU A 49 35.18 10.66 8.81
C LEU A 49 35.72 12.08 8.53
N ARG A 50 35.38 13.05 9.39
CA ARG A 50 35.88 14.43 9.28
C ARG A 50 37.38 14.51 9.58
N HIS A 51 37.87 13.84 10.62
CA HIS A 51 39.29 13.83 10.95
C HIS A 51 40.15 13.25 9.81
N HIS A 52 39.59 12.31 9.06
CA HIS A 52 40.25 11.68 7.92
C HIS A 52 40.00 12.36 6.57
N ALA A 53 39.27 13.48 6.54
CA ALA A 53 38.91 14.18 5.31
C ALA A 53 40.12 14.72 4.52
N ALA A 54 41.16 15.21 5.21
CA ALA A 54 42.36 15.75 4.55
C ALA A 54 43.18 14.69 3.78
N GLU A 55 43.01 13.41 4.14
CA GLU A 55 43.72 12.26 3.56
C GLU A 55 42.90 11.53 2.47
N LEU A 56 41.78 12.13 2.04
CA LEU A 56 40.84 11.62 1.03
C LEU A 56 41.50 11.09 -0.24
N TYR A 57 42.66 11.63 -0.63
CA TYR A 57 43.41 11.22 -1.82
C TYR A 57 43.94 9.77 -1.71
N HIS A 58 44.33 9.32 -0.52
CA HIS A 58 44.86 7.97 -0.29
C HIS A 58 43.86 7.02 0.39
N LEU A 59 42.85 7.54 1.09
CA LEU A 59 41.96 6.74 1.94
C LEU A 59 40.77 6.10 1.21
N SER A 60 40.32 6.59 0.05
CA SER A 60 39.23 5.90 -0.64
C SER A 60 39.64 4.55 -1.26
N GLU A 61 40.94 4.22 -1.24
CA GLU A 61 41.43 2.87 -1.55
C GLU A 61 41.34 1.93 -0.34
N SER A 62 41.14 2.48 0.86
CA SER A 62 40.86 1.69 2.06
C SER A 62 39.39 1.24 2.06
N ALA A 63 39.18 -0.07 1.99
CA ALA A 63 37.85 -0.67 2.05
C ALA A 63 37.08 -0.26 3.33
N ALA A 64 37.79 -0.10 4.46
CA ALA A 64 37.20 0.32 5.73
C ALA A 64 36.66 1.76 5.66
N TYR A 65 37.41 2.69 5.05
CA TYR A 65 36.95 4.07 4.88
C TYR A 65 35.71 4.11 3.99
N ALA A 66 35.73 3.42 2.85
CA ALA A 66 34.59 3.37 1.93
C ALA A 66 33.35 2.74 2.59
N ALA A 67 33.52 1.72 3.42
CA ALA A 67 32.46 1.09 4.20
C ALA A 67 31.84 2.06 5.22
N CYS A 68 32.67 2.70 6.04
CA CYS A 68 32.27 3.70 7.03
C CYS A 68 31.59 4.91 6.37
N TRP A 69 32.14 5.40 5.26
CA TRP A 69 31.55 6.53 4.53
C TRP A 69 30.19 6.16 3.95
N LEU A 70 30.04 4.97 3.35
CA LEU A 70 28.75 4.55 2.78
C LEU A 70 27.69 4.36 3.89
N LEU A 71 28.07 3.80 5.04
CA LEU A 71 27.21 3.68 6.21
C LEU A 71 26.76 5.06 6.73
N TYR A 72 27.71 5.99 6.90
CA TYR A 72 27.40 7.36 7.29
C TYR A 72 26.48 8.05 6.28
N ALA A 73 26.75 7.89 4.98
CA ALA A 73 25.97 8.49 3.92
C ALA A 73 24.51 7.98 3.94
N ALA A 74 24.32 6.68 4.13
CA ALA A 74 23.00 6.06 4.26
C ALA A 74 22.26 6.57 5.51
N GLU A 75 22.94 6.65 6.65
CA GLU A 75 22.36 7.16 7.89
C GLU A 75 22.04 8.66 7.85
N TRP A 76 22.94 9.47 7.29
CA TRP A 76 22.69 10.88 7.06
C TRP A 76 21.46 11.06 6.16
N TRP A 77 21.35 10.24 5.11
CA TRP A 77 20.19 10.28 4.23
C TRP A 77 18.88 10.00 4.99
N LYS A 78 18.88 8.94 5.80
CA LYS A 78 17.74 8.59 6.66
C LYS A 78 17.37 9.70 7.64
N ARG A 79 18.35 10.31 8.29
CA ARG A 79 18.18 11.23 9.43
C ARG A 79 17.98 12.68 9.03
N CYS A 80 18.60 13.12 7.94
CA CYS A 80 18.76 14.55 7.64
C CYS A 80 18.08 14.99 6.35
N TYR A 81 17.73 14.06 5.44
CA TYR A 81 17.13 14.40 4.16
C TYR A 81 15.67 14.84 4.30
N GLY A 82 15.41 16.13 4.11
CA GLY A 82 14.07 16.75 4.26
C GLY A 82 13.20 16.76 3.00
N GLY A 83 13.65 16.17 1.88
CA GLY A 83 12.99 16.25 0.57
C GLY A 83 13.74 17.12 -0.45
N GLY A 84 13.31 17.09 -1.71
CA GLY A 84 13.90 17.89 -2.80
C GLY A 84 14.68 17.10 -3.85
N ALA A 85 15.59 17.78 -4.57
CA ALA A 85 16.45 17.15 -5.56
C ALA A 85 17.64 16.45 -4.90
N TRP A 86 18.01 15.28 -5.39
CA TRP A 86 19.20 14.55 -4.94
C TRP A 86 20.47 15.35 -5.16
N ALA A 87 21.15 15.71 -4.06
CA ALA A 87 22.38 16.47 -4.08
C ALA A 87 23.39 15.89 -3.09
N TRP A 88 24.64 15.77 -3.54
CA TRP A 88 25.76 15.33 -2.69
C TRP A 88 26.20 16.40 -1.71
N LYS A 89 26.03 17.69 -2.07
CA LYS A 89 26.55 18.82 -1.30
C LYS A 89 26.08 18.80 0.17
N PRO A 90 24.77 18.69 0.49
CA PRO A 90 24.33 18.65 1.89
C PRO A 90 24.95 17.51 2.72
N LEU A 91 25.20 16.36 2.08
CA LEU A 91 25.84 15.21 2.74
C LEU A 91 27.30 15.53 3.10
N PHE A 92 28.09 16.03 2.15
CA PHE A 92 29.50 16.37 2.39
C PHE A 92 29.65 17.58 3.33
N ASP A 93 28.76 18.58 3.22
CA ASP A 93 28.72 19.73 4.12
C ASP A 93 28.48 19.28 5.58
N SER A 94 27.70 18.21 5.81
CA SER A 94 27.44 17.70 7.18
C SER A 94 28.69 17.22 7.92
N ILE A 95 29.72 16.81 7.19
CA ILE A 95 31.02 16.37 7.71
C ILE A 95 32.11 17.40 7.43
N ASN A 96 31.74 18.63 7.05
CA ASN A 96 32.65 19.73 6.70
C ASN A 96 33.66 19.37 5.60
N MET A 97 33.20 18.62 4.59
CA MET A 97 34.01 18.21 3.44
C MET A 97 33.57 18.94 2.18
N SER A 98 34.53 19.28 1.32
CA SER A 98 34.21 19.71 -0.05
C SER A 98 33.72 18.51 -0.87
N VAL A 99 32.77 18.77 -1.78
CA VAL A 99 32.24 17.72 -2.66
C VAL A 99 33.36 17.21 -3.58
N PRO A 100 33.76 15.92 -3.52
CA PRO A 100 34.79 15.36 -4.37
C PRO A 100 34.35 15.26 -5.83
N SER A 101 35.29 14.92 -6.73
CA SER A 101 34.96 14.63 -8.12
C SER A 101 33.97 13.47 -8.23
N HIS A 102 33.13 13.49 -9.27
CA HIS A 102 32.10 12.46 -9.48
C HIS A 102 32.72 11.05 -9.50
N GLN A 103 33.84 10.84 -10.21
CA GLN A 103 34.55 9.57 -10.26
C GLN A 103 34.95 9.06 -8.86
N ARG A 104 35.34 9.96 -7.95
CA ARG A 104 35.73 9.57 -6.59
C ARG A 104 34.54 9.15 -5.75
N ILE A 105 33.41 9.84 -5.88
CA ILE A 105 32.16 9.46 -5.22
C ILE A 105 31.70 8.07 -5.71
N GLN A 106 31.85 7.78 -7.01
CA GLN A 106 31.55 6.46 -7.57
C GLN A 106 32.42 5.36 -6.94
N GLN A 107 33.73 5.62 -6.80
CA GLN A 107 34.66 4.68 -6.15
C GLN A 107 34.30 4.44 -4.68
N LEU A 108 33.97 5.49 -3.93
CA LEU A 108 33.54 5.36 -2.53
C LEU A 108 32.32 4.47 -2.39
N VAL A 109 31.28 4.72 -3.19
CA VAL A 109 30.05 3.92 -3.16
C VAL A 109 30.34 2.49 -3.63
N ALA A 110 31.08 2.29 -4.72
CA ALA A 110 31.38 0.95 -5.24
C ALA A 110 32.21 0.11 -4.25
N SER A 111 33.25 0.69 -3.65
CA SER A 111 34.09 0.02 -2.64
C SER A 111 33.31 -0.28 -1.36
N GLY A 112 32.50 0.67 -0.89
CA GLY A 112 31.64 0.46 0.28
C GLY A 112 30.61 -0.65 0.04
N ARG A 113 29.96 -0.67 -1.13
CA ARG A 113 29.02 -1.74 -1.51
C ARG A 113 29.68 -3.11 -1.53
N LYS A 114 30.89 -3.18 -2.10
CA LYS A 114 31.67 -4.42 -2.16
C LYS A 114 32.00 -4.91 -0.76
N TYR A 115 32.38 -4.01 0.15
CA TYR A 115 32.62 -4.36 1.55
C TYR A 115 31.35 -4.91 2.21
N TRP A 116 30.22 -4.23 2.06
CA TRP A 116 28.96 -4.62 2.69
C TRP A 116 28.22 -5.77 1.99
N HIS A 117 28.80 -6.36 0.93
CA HIS A 117 28.18 -7.41 0.11
C HIS A 117 26.79 -7.07 -0.46
N LEU A 118 26.54 -5.80 -0.80
CA LEU A 118 25.24 -5.32 -1.27
C LEU A 118 24.93 -5.79 -2.71
N THR A 119 23.94 -6.67 -2.86
CA THR A 119 23.56 -7.34 -4.11
C THR A 119 22.53 -6.60 -4.97
N SER A 120 22.07 -5.42 -4.56
CA SER A 120 21.07 -4.63 -5.32
C SER A 120 21.55 -4.30 -6.74
N GLU A 121 20.71 -4.53 -7.76
CA GLU A 121 21.08 -4.23 -9.15
C GLU A 121 21.21 -2.71 -9.40
N MET A 122 22.35 -2.27 -9.97
CA MET A 122 22.59 -0.86 -10.33
C MET A 122 22.06 -0.51 -11.73
N ASN A 123 20.79 -0.17 -11.87
CA ASN A 123 20.20 0.31 -13.13
C ASN A 123 20.66 1.75 -13.50
N ALA A 124 20.81 2.08 -14.79
CA ALA A 124 21.54 3.26 -15.33
C ALA A 124 21.10 4.67 -14.88
N GLY A 125 22.07 5.60 -14.69
CA GLY A 125 21.82 7.04 -14.43
C GLY A 125 22.45 7.61 -13.14
N LYS A 126 21.70 8.45 -12.39
CA LYS A 126 22.01 9.02 -11.05
C LYS A 126 22.12 7.94 -9.94
N ARG A 127 22.85 6.86 -10.26
CA ARG A 127 22.97 5.55 -9.60
C ARG A 127 23.45 5.61 -8.15
N TYR A 128 24.46 6.44 -7.89
CA TYR A 128 25.23 6.33 -6.67
C TYR A 128 24.57 7.03 -5.48
N ILE A 129 23.92 8.17 -5.70
CA ILE A 129 23.16 8.85 -4.65
C ILE A 129 21.83 8.13 -4.39
N GLY A 130 21.23 7.56 -5.44
CA GLY A 130 20.08 6.67 -5.32
C GLY A 130 20.41 5.44 -4.48
N GLU A 131 21.59 4.85 -4.66
CA GLU A 131 22.04 3.73 -3.83
C GLU A 131 22.15 4.11 -2.36
N VAL A 132 22.82 5.22 -2.05
CA VAL A 132 22.91 5.74 -0.67
C VAL A 132 21.51 5.91 -0.07
N ALA A 133 20.57 6.44 -0.86
CA ALA A 133 19.19 6.63 -0.44
C ALA A 133 18.48 5.30 -0.13
N ILE A 134 18.60 4.30 -1.00
CA ILE A 134 18.00 2.97 -0.81
C ILE A 134 18.59 2.31 0.44
N GLN A 135 19.90 2.38 0.61
CA GLN A 135 20.59 1.78 1.74
C GLN A 135 20.27 2.48 3.05
N GLY A 136 19.94 3.78 3.01
CA GLY A 136 19.43 4.53 4.16
C GLY A 136 17.99 4.20 4.54
N GLY A 137 17.21 3.57 3.64
CA GLY A 137 15.79 3.30 3.86
C GLY A 137 14.92 4.54 3.70
N LEU A 138 13.80 4.62 4.45
CA LEU A 138 12.91 5.78 4.44
C LEU A 138 13.46 6.90 5.32
N PRO A 139 13.63 8.14 4.80
CA PRO A 139 14.04 9.24 5.64
C PRO A 139 12.96 9.60 6.64
N LEU A 140 13.35 9.63 7.90
CA LEU A 140 12.47 9.98 9.02
C LEU A 140 11.99 11.42 8.88
N ARG A 141 12.85 12.33 8.42
CA ARG A 141 12.44 13.70 8.11
C ARG A 141 11.40 13.80 7.00
N LEU A 142 11.30 12.84 6.09
CA LEU A 142 10.26 12.82 5.06
C LEU A 142 8.92 12.41 5.66
N ILE A 143 8.92 11.58 6.71
CA ILE A 143 7.72 11.30 7.51
C ILE A 143 7.25 12.58 8.21
N GLU A 144 8.19 13.38 8.72
CA GLU A 144 7.94 14.66 9.39
C GLU A 144 7.52 15.79 8.43
N THR A 145 8.18 15.94 7.28
CA THR A 145 8.01 17.09 6.37
C THR A 145 7.05 16.84 5.21
N ALA A 146 6.80 15.59 4.78
CA ALA A 146 5.92 15.29 3.64
C ALA A 146 4.42 15.37 3.98
N GLN A 147 4.06 16.13 5.02
CA GLN A 147 2.68 16.31 5.51
C GLN A 147 1.88 15.01 5.49
N GLY A 148 2.39 13.99 6.19
CA GLY A 148 1.64 12.75 6.42
C GLY A 148 1.37 11.87 5.21
N ASN A 149 1.85 12.13 3.98
CA ASN A 149 1.53 11.27 2.82
C ASN A 149 2.05 9.82 2.97
N VAL A 150 3.26 9.63 3.49
CA VAL A 150 3.80 8.28 3.79
C VAL A 150 2.97 7.61 4.89
N SER A 151 2.62 8.36 5.94
CA SER A 151 1.74 7.89 7.01
C SER A 151 0.38 7.44 6.45
N ARG A 152 -0.27 8.29 5.66
CA ARG A 152 -1.55 8.02 4.99
C ARG A 152 -1.46 6.80 4.09
N LEU A 153 -0.36 6.63 3.35
CA LEU A 153 -0.10 5.42 2.56
C LEU A 153 -0.08 4.18 3.46
N LEU A 154 0.72 4.19 4.53
CA LEU A 154 0.85 3.04 5.44
C LEU A 154 -0.48 2.69 6.11
N HIS A 155 -1.22 3.68 6.61
CA HIS A 155 -2.56 3.51 7.19
C HIS A 155 -3.54 2.91 6.17
N ALA A 156 -3.57 3.44 4.94
CA ALA A 156 -4.46 2.94 3.90
C ALA A 156 -4.17 1.48 3.51
N VAL A 157 -2.89 1.14 3.34
CA VAL A 157 -2.48 -0.24 3.03
C VAL A 157 -2.76 -1.16 4.22
N LEU A 158 -2.48 -0.72 5.44
CA LEU A 158 -2.74 -1.49 6.66
C LEU A 158 -4.23 -1.82 6.82
N ARG A 159 -5.11 -0.83 6.62
CA ARG A 159 -6.56 -1.02 6.67
C ARG A 159 -6.99 -2.09 5.68
N GLN A 160 -6.57 -1.99 4.41
CA GLN A 160 -6.87 -3.03 3.41
C GLN A 160 -6.28 -4.39 3.79
N THR A 161 -5.06 -4.40 4.31
CA THR A 161 -4.36 -5.62 4.74
C THR A 161 -5.13 -6.36 5.83
N ILE A 162 -5.66 -5.64 6.81
CA ILE A 162 -6.43 -6.23 7.90
C ILE A 162 -7.85 -6.58 7.44
N SER A 163 -8.52 -5.69 6.72
CA SER A 163 -9.87 -5.92 6.22
C SER A 163 -9.95 -7.17 5.36
N PHE A 164 -8.93 -7.44 4.53
CA PHE A 164 -8.94 -8.52 3.53
C PHE A 164 -7.90 -9.63 3.75
N ASP A 165 -7.18 -9.58 4.87
CA ASP A 165 -6.12 -10.54 5.21
C ASP A 165 -5.07 -10.72 4.09
N LEU A 166 -4.61 -9.61 3.50
CA LEU A 166 -3.73 -9.62 2.33
C LEU A 166 -2.42 -10.38 2.60
N SER A 167 -1.93 -11.10 1.57
CA SER A 167 -0.61 -11.75 1.57
C SER A 167 0.52 -10.72 1.42
N SER A 168 1.75 -11.09 1.75
CA SER A 168 2.95 -10.24 1.55
C SER A 168 3.05 -9.66 0.14
N ALA A 169 2.78 -10.48 -0.88
CA ALA A 169 2.81 -10.05 -2.28
C ALA A 169 1.71 -9.01 -2.58
N ALA A 170 0.52 -9.20 -2.04
CA ALA A 170 -0.59 -8.26 -2.19
C ALA A 170 -0.35 -6.95 -1.41
N ILE A 171 0.20 -7.02 -0.19
CA ILE A 171 0.61 -5.84 0.58
C ILE A 171 1.60 -4.99 -0.23
N ARG A 172 2.63 -5.64 -0.79
CA ARG A 172 3.62 -4.96 -1.65
C ARG A 172 2.98 -4.33 -2.89
N ALA A 173 2.05 -5.02 -3.54
CA ALA A 173 1.33 -4.50 -4.70
C ALA A 173 0.48 -3.27 -4.33
N GLU A 174 -0.18 -3.27 -3.17
CA GLU A 174 -0.94 -2.12 -2.68
C GLU A 174 -0.03 -0.91 -2.39
N VAL A 175 1.11 -1.13 -1.73
CA VAL A 175 2.13 -0.08 -1.53
C VAL A 175 2.58 0.50 -2.87
N GLN A 176 2.86 -0.37 -3.84
CA GLN A 176 3.28 0.05 -5.17
C GLN A 176 2.18 0.87 -5.87
N SER A 177 0.89 0.49 -5.75
CA SER A 177 -0.21 1.26 -6.35
C SER A 177 -0.34 2.68 -5.80
N LEU A 178 0.10 2.91 -4.56
CA LEU A 178 0.12 4.21 -3.90
C LEU A 178 1.45 4.97 -4.05
N HIS A 179 2.35 4.50 -4.93
CA HIS A 179 3.62 5.19 -5.19
C HIS A 179 3.50 6.68 -5.58
N PRO A 180 2.39 7.19 -6.17
CA PRO A 180 2.27 8.62 -6.47
C PRO A 180 2.35 9.52 -5.22
N LEU A 181 1.97 9.01 -4.05
CA LEU A 181 2.11 9.70 -2.76
C LEU A 181 3.56 9.82 -2.30
N LEU A 182 4.43 8.95 -2.80
CA LEU A 182 5.85 8.97 -2.50
C LEU A 182 6.56 9.98 -3.41
N PRO A 183 7.54 10.74 -2.89
CA PRO A 183 8.39 11.58 -3.73
C PRO A 183 9.08 10.72 -4.79
N ARG A 184 9.31 11.28 -5.98
CA ARG A 184 9.82 10.54 -7.15
C ARG A 184 11.08 9.72 -6.84
N SER A 185 11.93 10.21 -5.95
CA SER A 185 13.14 9.53 -5.48
C SER A 185 12.89 8.19 -4.77
N TYR A 186 11.73 8.02 -4.14
CA TYR A 186 11.36 6.84 -3.33
C TYR A 186 10.44 5.87 -4.06
N ARG A 187 10.12 6.14 -5.33
CA ARG A 187 9.32 5.25 -6.18
C ARG A 187 10.20 4.10 -6.70
N GLN A 188 10.71 3.30 -5.78
CA GLN A 188 11.67 2.23 -6.06
C GLN A 188 11.24 0.92 -5.40
N PRO A 189 11.51 -0.24 -6.03
CA PRO A 189 11.12 -1.56 -5.51
C PRO A 189 11.51 -1.78 -4.04
N ALA A 190 12.76 -1.47 -3.68
CA ALA A 190 13.27 -1.66 -2.32
C ALA A 190 12.50 -0.84 -1.25
N ILE A 191 11.99 0.34 -1.62
CA ILE A 191 11.17 1.15 -0.70
C ILE A 191 9.78 0.54 -0.56
N TYR A 192 9.23 -0.04 -1.64
CA TYR A 192 7.95 -0.74 -1.56
C TYR A 192 8.04 -1.96 -0.66
N ASP A 193 9.14 -2.72 -0.75
CA ASP A 193 9.43 -3.86 0.13
C ASP A 193 9.54 -3.42 1.59
N LEU A 194 10.25 -2.32 1.84
CA LEU A 194 10.42 -1.76 3.17
C LEU A 194 9.08 -1.31 3.80
N LEU A 195 8.28 -0.54 3.06
CA LEU A 195 6.94 -0.12 3.51
C LEU A 195 6.01 -1.30 3.72
N GLY A 196 6.04 -2.29 2.82
CA GLY A 196 5.29 -3.53 2.96
C GLY A 196 5.67 -4.26 4.24
N LYS A 197 6.97 -4.31 4.56
CA LYS A 197 7.46 -4.95 5.79
C LYS A 197 6.96 -4.27 7.06
N VAL A 198 6.86 -2.93 7.07
CA VAL A 198 6.25 -2.18 8.19
C VAL A 198 4.80 -2.63 8.41
N VAL A 199 4.01 -2.74 7.34
CA VAL A 199 2.61 -3.20 7.42
C VAL A 199 2.52 -4.64 7.89
N GLU A 200 3.40 -5.53 7.42
CA GLU A 200 3.46 -6.92 7.87
C GLU A 200 3.75 -7.04 9.36
N VAL A 201 4.72 -6.28 9.89
CA VAL A 201 5.04 -6.28 11.31
C VAL A 201 3.81 -5.88 12.13
N VAL A 202 3.10 -4.82 11.74
CA VAL A 202 1.88 -4.39 12.43
C VAL A 202 0.78 -5.45 12.35
N LYS A 203 0.58 -6.07 11.18
CA LYS A 203 -0.38 -7.18 10.98
C LYS A 203 -0.09 -8.35 11.91
N ASP A 204 1.18 -8.72 12.04
CA ASP A 204 1.64 -9.81 12.88
C ASP A 204 1.53 -9.49 14.37
N LEU A 205 1.93 -8.29 14.80
CA LEU A 205 1.75 -7.81 16.19
C LEU A 205 0.27 -7.82 16.60
N ARG A 206 -0.63 -7.36 15.73
CA ARG A 206 -2.08 -7.42 15.95
C ARG A 206 -2.56 -8.85 16.23
N SER A 207 -2.04 -9.83 15.48
CA SER A 207 -2.42 -11.24 15.61
C SER A 207 -1.79 -11.89 16.85
N ARG A 208 -0.48 -11.72 17.07
CA ARG A 208 0.26 -12.34 18.19
C ARG A 208 -0.22 -11.86 19.56
N TYR A 209 -0.60 -10.58 19.65
CA TYR A 209 -0.99 -9.96 20.92
C TYR A 209 -2.49 -9.65 21.02
N ALA A 210 -3.31 -10.20 20.12
CA ALA A 210 -4.77 -10.07 20.12
C ALA A 210 -5.28 -8.63 20.31
N LEU A 211 -4.67 -7.68 19.58
CA LEU A 211 -4.89 -6.24 19.80
C LEU A 211 -6.28 -5.72 19.38
N LYS A 212 -7.10 -6.55 18.74
CA LYS A 212 -8.42 -6.16 18.22
C LYS A 212 -9.39 -5.70 19.32
N ASP A 213 -9.42 -6.43 20.43
CA ASP A 213 -10.40 -6.23 21.50
C ASP A 213 -9.77 -5.52 22.72
N ALA A 214 -8.59 -4.93 22.54
CA ALA A 214 -7.89 -4.22 23.60
C ALA A 214 -8.41 -2.79 23.73
N ASP A 215 -8.73 -2.36 24.96
CA ASP A 215 -9.15 -0.97 25.25
C ASP A 215 -8.09 0.06 24.81
N ASP A 216 -6.82 -0.27 25.03
CA ASP A 216 -5.67 0.46 24.49
C ASP A 216 -4.67 -0.53 23.88
N PRO A 217 -4.64 -0.64 22.54
CA PRO A 217 -3.72 -1.54 21.82
C PRO A 217 -2.24 -1.25 22.14
N ILE A 218 -1.87 0.00 22.38
CA ILE A 218 -0.47 0.40 22.64
C ILE A 218 -0.06 -0.02 24.03
N MET A 219 -0.87 0.28 25.04
CA MET A 219 -0.56 -0.09 26.42
C MET A 219 -0.55 -1.61 26.61
N SER A 220 -1.45 -2.32 25.92
CA SER A 220 -1.50 -3.78 25.92
C SER A 220 -0.24 -4.38 25.30
N LEU A 221 0.17 -3.86 24.14
CA LEU A 221 1.40 -4.28 23.46
C LEU A 221 2.65 -3.95 24.30
N GLN A 222 2.73 -2.74 24.87
CA GLN A 222 3.86 -2.31 25.68
C GLN A 222 4.04 -3.17 26.94
N ARG A 223 2.93 -3.64 27.55
CA ARG A 223 2.96 -4.54 28.71
C ARG A 223 3.39 -5.95 28.33
N ALA A 224 2.89 -6.46 27.20
CA ALA A 224 3.17 -7.83 26.75
C ALA A 224 4.57 -7.97 26.16
N TYR A 225 5.03 -6.96 25.42
CA TYR A 225 6.32 -6.96 24.75
C TYR A 225 6.90 -5.54 24.63
N PRO A 226 7.68 -5.09 25.64
CA PRO A 226 8.19 -3.71 25.68
C PRO A 226 9.07 -3.29 24.51
N GLU A 227 9.74 -4.26 23.87
CA GLU A 227 10.70 -4.07 22.77
C GLU A 227 10.05 -4.20 21.38
N TRP A 228 8.73 -4.17 21.27
CA TRP A 228 7.99 -4.35 20.00
C TRP A 228 8.42 -3.40 18.88
N ALA A 229 8.86 -2.19 19.22
CA ALA A 229 9.35 -1.22 18.24
C ALA A 229 10.63 -1.70 17.52
N ASP A 230 11.41 -2.60 18.14
CA ASP A 230 12.61 -3.18 17.54
C ASP A 230 12.29 -4.24 16.47
N GLU A 231 11.05 -4.69 16.32
CA GLU A 231 10.69 -5.58 15.20
C GLU A 231 10.62 -4.84 13.85
N PHE A 232 10.49 -3.51 13.87
CA PHE A 232 10.42 -2.75 12.65
C PHE A 232 11.77 -2.75 11.91
N PRO A 233 11.74 -2.79 10.56
CA PRO A 233 12.96 -2.81 9.75
C PRO A 233 13.76 -1.51 9.84
N LEU A 234 13.16 -0.44 10.36
CA LEU A 234 13.78 0.88 10.52
C LEU A 234 13.93 1.19 12.01
N ARG A 235 15.07 1.82 12.36
CA ARG A 235 15.14 2.56 13.61
C ARG A 235 14.26 3.79 13.53
N ILE A 236 13.42 3.94 14.53
CA ILE A 236 12.42 4.99 14.63
C ILE A 236 12.84 5.84 15.81
N ASP A 237 13.75 6.77 15.52
CA ASP A 237 14.24 7.76 16.45
C ASP A 237 13.45 9.06 16.22
N GLY A 238 12.93 9.67 17.29
CA GLY A 238 12.14 10.90 17.24
C GLY A 238 10.64 10.73 17.50
N GLU A 239 10.01 11.81 17.93
CA GLU A 239 8.61 11.82 18.39
C GLU A 239 7.63 11.52 17.24
N ALA A 240 7.82 12.13 16.07
CA ALA A 240 6.92 11.95 14.93
C ALA A 240 6.89 10.51 14.41
N ALA A 241 8.05 9.87 14.34
CA ALA A 241 8.18 8.49 13.88
C ALA A 241 7.57 7.51 14.91
N SER A 242 7.74 7.80 16.20
CA SER A 242 7.08 7.05 17.29
C SER A 242 5.56 7.19 17.25
N GLN A 243 5.06 8.40 16.98
CA GLN A 243 3.63 8.67 16.82
C GLN A 243 3.03 7.91 15.62
N LEU A 244 3.76 7.83 14.50
CA LEU A 244 3.33 7.05 13.34
C LEU A 244 3.12 5.57 13.70
N LEU A 245 4.09 4.92 14.34
CA LEU A 245 3.95 3.51 14.72
C LEU A 245 2.78 3.28 15.66
N ARG A 246 2.64 4.14 16.69
CA ARG A 246 1.52 4.08 17.62
C ARG A 246 0.19 4.27 16.90
N GLY A 247 0.14 5.18 15.92
CA GLY A 247 -1.00 5.35 15.04
C GLY A 247 -1.34 4.07 14.28
N LEU A 248 -0.36 3.43 13.65
CA LEU A 248 -0.56 2.19 12.89
C LEU A 248 -1.05 1.04 13.78
N VAL A 249 -0.44 0.84 14.95
CA VAL A 249 -0.87 -0.22 15.88
C VAL A 249 -2.28 0.04 16.42
N ARG A 250 -2.64 1.29 16.69
CA ARG A 250 -4.00 1.65 17.09
C ARG A 250 -5.02 1.38 15.98
N GLU A 251 -4.75 1.84 14.76
CA GLU A 251 -5.63 1.54 13.62
C GLU A 251 -5.74 0.03 13.40
N ALA A 252 -4.66 -0.73 13.63
CA ALA A 252 -4.71 -2.17 13.51
C ALA A 252 -5.67 -2.81 14.52
N GLY A 253 -5.68 -2.34 15.77
CA GLY A 253 -6.64 -2.77 16.79
C GLY A 253 -8.08 -2.45 16.40
N GLU A 254 -8.32 -1.23 15.95
CA GLU A 254 -9.66 -0.72 15.60
C GLU A 254 -10.20 -1.28 14.27
N THR A 255 -9.33 -1.70 13.35
CA THR A 255 -9.74 -2.18 12.03
C THR A 255 -10.39 -3.56 12.14
N GLU A 256 -11.66 -3.61 11.76
CA GLU A 256 -12.41 -4.85 11.63
C GLU A 256 -11.98 -5.63 10.38
N ARG A 257 -11.97 -6.97 10.52
CA ARG A 257 -11.91 -7.84 9.35
C ARG A 257 -13.22 -7.69 8.60
N CYS A 258 -13.16 -7.61 7.28
CA CYS A 258 -14.36 -7.67 6.47
C CYS A 258 -14.99 -9.05 6.70
N ASP A 259 -16.21 -9.10 7.23
CA ASP A 259 -16.96 -10.36 7.46
C ASP A 259 -17.38 -11.05 6.14
N ARG A 260 -16.95 -10.49 5.01
CA ARG A 260 -17.19 -10.99 3.67
C ARG A 260 -16.34 -12.23 3.40
N ARG A 261 -16.89 -13.41 3.68
CA ARG A 261 -16.38 -14.72 3.21
C ARG A 261 -16.51 -14.93 1.69
N ILE A 262 -16.58 -13.85 0.90
CA ILE A 262 -16.85 -13.90 -0.53
C ILE A 262 -15.51 -14.08 -1.25
N PRO A 263 -15.31 -15.18 -2.00
CA PRO A 263 -13.99 -15.49 -2.57
C PRO A 263 -13.56 -14.58 -3.73
N PHE A 264 -14.50 -13.89 -4.37
CA PHE A 264 -14.27 -13.01 -5.51
C PHE A 264 -15.13 -11.76 -5.37
N TRP A 265 -14.55 -10.56 -5.45
CA TRP A 265 -15.33 -9.33 -5.50
C TRP A 265 -14.63 -8.24 -6.31
N MET A 266 -15.43 -7.35 -6.88
CA MET A 266 -14.95 -6.14 -7.53
C MET A 266 -15.07 -4.96 -6.56
N ARG A 267 -13.95 -4.26 -6.38
CA ARG A 267 -13.86 -3.05 -5.57
C ARG A 267 -13.59 -1.86 -6.48
N ARG A 268 -14.29 -0.76 -6.21
CA ARG A 268 -14.10 0.52 -6.90
C ARG A 268 -13.75 1.60 -5.89
N GLN A 269 -12.84 2.48 -6.27
CA GLN A 269 -12.37 3.52 -5.38
C GLN A 269 -11.79 4.70 -6.16
N LEU A 270 -11.80 5.87 -5.53
CA LEU A 270 -10.98 6.99 -5.97
C LEU A 270 -9.62 6.86 -5.30
N ARG A 271 -8.56 6.86 -6.12
CA ARG A 271 -7.18 6.88 -5.65
C ARG A 271 -6.62 8.28 -5.89
N PHE A 272 -6.23 8.95 -4.81
CA PHE A 272 -5.71 10.32 -4.84
C PHE A 272 -4.19 10.34 -4.93
N ASP A 273 -3.68 11.29 -5.70
CA ASP A 273 -2.27 11.66 -5.76
C ASP A 273 -1.97 12.77 -4.74
N ALA A 274 -0.67 13.04 -4.53
CA ALA A 274 -0.21 14.04 -3.56
C ALA A 274 -0.66 15.47 -3.89
N ASP A 275 -0.99 15.76 -5.15
CA ASP A 275 -1.50 17.06 -5.62
C ASP A 275 -3.03 17.20 -5.51
N GLY A 276 -3.72 16.17 -5.02
CA GLY A 276 -5.17 16.13 -4.90
C GLY A 276 -5.91 15.73 -6.17
N SER A 277 -5.21 15.49 -7.29
CA SER A 277 -5.80 14.78 -8.42
C SER A 277 -6.16 13.35 -8.03
N CYS A 278 -7.10 12.74 -8.74
CA CYS A 278 -7.48 11.36 -8.48
C CYS A 278 -7.77 10.61 -9.77
N VAL A 279 -7.85 9.29 -9.65
CA VAL A 279 -8.32 8.37 -10.69
C VAL A 279 -9.37 7.43 -10.11
N LEU A 280 -10.36 7.05 -10.92
CA LEU A 280 -11.25 5.94 -10.58
C LEU A 280 -10.52 4.63 -10.85
N GLU A 281 -10.27 3.87 -9.79
CA GLU A 281 -9.60 2.57 -9.85
C GLU A 281 -10.62 1.46 -9.60
N THR A 282 -10.56 0.42 -10.43
CA THR A 282 -11.33 -0.82 -10.26
C THR A 282 -10.37 -1.98 -10.08
N LYS A 283 -10.52 -2.74 -9.01
CA LYS A 283 -9.74 -3.95 -8.73
C LYS A 283 -10.68 -5.14 -8.55
N VAL A 284 -10.27 -6.30 -9.04
CA VAL A 284 -10.90 -7.57 -8.67
C VAL A 284 -10.01 -8.25 -7.65
N GLU A 285 -10.60 -8.52 -6.49
CA GLU A 285 -9.94 -9.18 -5.38
C GLU A 285 -10.35 -10.64 -5.36
N VAL A 286 -9.38 -11.51 -5.08
CA VAL A 286 -9.56 -12.96 -5.03
C VAL A 286 -8.89 -13.51 -3.78
N LEU A 287 -9.65 -14.22 -2.95
CA LEU A 287 -9.06 -14.93 -1.81
C LEU A 287 -8.23 -16.12 -2.32
N PRO A 288 -7.01 -16.33 -1.82
CA PRO A 288 -6.17 -17.47 -2.24
C PRO A 288 -6.74 -18.82 -1.76
N THR A 289 -7.66 -18.80 -0.81
CA THR A 289 -8.36 -19.97 -0.30
C THR A 289 -9.82 -19.69 -0.02
N SER A 290 -10.68 -20.68 -0.25
CA SER A 290 -12.10 -20.64 0.11
C SER A 290 -12.62 -22.03 0.47
N THR A 291 -13.90 -22.15 0.80
CA THR A 291 -14.57 -23.45 0.99
C THR A 291 -15.41 -23.81 -0.24
N PRO A 292 -15.61 -25.11 -0.52
CA PRO A 292 -16.53 -25.54 -1.58
C PRO A 292 -17.94 -24.95 -1.42
N ALA A 293 -18.45 -24.85 -0.19
CA ALA A 293 -19.76 -24.28 0.08
C ALA A 293 -19.88 -22.82 -0.36
N LEU A 294 -18.87 -21.98 -0.09
CA LEU A 294 -18.89 -20.56 -0.46
C LEU A 294 -18.79 -20.34 -1.97
N VAL A 295 -17.95 -21.13 -2.65
CA VAL A 295 -17.83 -21.07 -4.12
C VAL A 295 -19.11 -21.57 -4.77
N ALA A 296 -19.65 -22.71 -4.33
CA ALA A 296 -20.90 -23.24 -4.86
C ALA A 296 -22.08 -22.28 -4.66
N GLN A 297 -22.16 -21.65 -3.47
CA GLN A 297 -23.15 -20.63 -3.18
C GLN A 297 -23.06 -19.42 -4.12
N LEU A 298 -21.84 -18.98 -4.47
CA LEU A 298 -21.62 -17.88 -5.41
C LEU A 298 -22.16 -18.23 -6.81
N PHE A 299 -21.93 -19.46 -7.27
CA PHE A 299 -22.38 -19.95 -8.58
C PHE A 299 -23.81 -20.49 -8.60
N GLY A 300 -24.48 -20.53 -7.45
CA GLY A 300 -25.85 -21.06 -7.33
C GLY A 300 -25.95 -22.55 -7.66
N CYS A 301 -24.89 -23.32 -7.38
CA CYS A 301 -24.83 -24.77 -7.59
C CYS A 301 -24.64 -25.52 -6.27
N ALA A 302 -24.78 -26.85 -6.30
CA ALA A 302 -24.47 -27.70 -5.15
C ALA A 302 -22.94 -27.90 -5.00
N PRO A 303 -22.38 -28.02 -3.78
CA PRO A 303 -20.95 -28.27 -3.58
C PRO A 303 -20.41 -29.50 -4.32
N GLU A 304 -21.25 -30.52 -4.50
CA GLU A 304 -20.93 -31.77 -5.19
C GLU A 304 -20.79 -31.59 -6.72
N GLU A 305 -21.35 -30.50 -7.27
CA GLU A 305 -21.23 -30.14 -8.68
C GLU A 305 -19.86 -29.50 -9.00
N LEU A 306 -19.11 -29.08 -7.98
CA LEU A 306 -17.79 -28.50 -8.17
C LEU A 306 -16.77 -29.57 -8.60
N PRO A 307 -16.08 -29.38 -9.73
CA PRO A 307 -15.00 -30.27 -10.14
C PRO A 307 -13.84 -30.33 -9.15
N ALA A 308 -13.08 -31.43 -9.16
CA ALA A 308 -11.83 -31.53 -8.39
C ALA A 308 -10.79 -30.44 -8.75
N SER A 309 -10.83 -29.95 -9.99
CA SER A 309 -10.08 -28.78 -10.45
C SER A 309 -10.84 -28.02 -11.53
N PHE A 310 -10.82 -26.69 -11.48
CA PHE A 310 -11.53 -25.81 -12.41
C PHE A 310 -10.83 -24.45 -12.53
N GLN A 311 -11.21 -23.67 -13.54
CA GLN A 311 -10.72 -22.31 -13.76
C GLN A 311 -11.86 -21.32 -13.53
N ILE A 312 -11.54 -20.22 -12.85
CA ILE A 312 -12.42 -19.06 -12.70
C ILE A 312 -11.93 -17.96 -13.64
N SER A 313 -12.82 -17.46 -14.49
CA SER A 313 -12.57 -16.35 -15.40
C SER A 313 -13.52 -15.19 -15.11
N LEU A 314 -13.02 -13.96 -15.22
CA LEU A 314 -13.80 -12.74 -15.28
C LEU A 314 -14.25 -12.50 -16.72
N ILE A 315 -15.55 -12.26 -16.92
CA ILE A 315 -16.09 -11.74 -18.17
C ILE A 315 -16.50 -10.30 -17.97
N LEU A 316 -15.92 -9.40 -18.77
CA LEU A 316 -16.14 -7.96 -18.67
C LEU A 316 -16.24 -7.38 -20.08
N GLY A 317 -17.41 -6.83 -20.45
CA GLY A 317 -17.63 -6.23 -21.77
C GLY A 317 -17.36 -7.18 -22.94
N GLY A 318 -17.60 -8.48 -22.75
CA GLY A 318 -17.32 -9.54 -23.74
C GLY A 318 -15.88 -10.07 -23.73
N ASN A 319 -14.96 -9.42 -23.01
CA ASN A 319 -13.59 -9.90 -22.85
C ASN A 319 -13.48 -10.89 -21.70
N ARG A 320 -12.65 -11.93 -21.88
CA ARG A 320 -12.39 -12.97 -20.87
C ARG A 320 -11.00 -12.80 -20.26
N PHE A 321 -10.93 -12.75 -18.94
CA PHE A 321 -9.68 -12.68 -18.18
C PHE A 321 -9.60 -13.85 -17.20
N ALA A 322 -8.48 -14.57 -17.18
CA ALA A 322 -8.27 -15.64 -16.21
C ALA A 322 -8.02 -15.03 -14.81
N LEU A 323 -8.83 -15.39 -13.81
CA LEU A 323 -8.69 -14.89 -12.44
C LEU A 323 -7.95 -15.89 -11.55
N ALA A 324 -8.32 -17.16 -11.62
CA ALA A 324 -7.72 -18.18 -10.76
C ALA A 324 -7.83 -19.59 -11.33
N GLU A 325 -6.79 -20.39 -11.09
CA GLU A 325 -6.89 -21.85 -11.19
C GLU A 325 -7.17 -22.44 -9.81
N CYS A 326 -8.21 -23.26 -9.72
CA CYS A 326 -8.74 -23.76 -8.46
C CYS A 326 -8.55 -25.27 -8.35
N VAL A 327 -8.12 -25.73 -7.17
CA VAL A 327 -8.01 -27.15 -6.83
C VAL A 327 -8.76 -27.42 -5.54
N VAL A 328 -9.71 -28.34 -5.59
CA VAL A 328 -10.49 -28.79 -4.43
C VAL A 328 -9.67 -29.82 -3.65
N ARG A 329 -9.58 -29.62 -2.34
CA ARG A 329 -9.00 -30.53 -1.34
C ARG A 329 -10.06 -30.89 -0.31
N SER A 330 -9.77 -31.87 0.55
CA SER A 330 -10.74 -32.45 1.50
C SER A 330 -11.49 -31.45 2.40
N GLN A 331 -10.95 -30.26 2.67
CA GLN A 331 -11.61 -29.23 3.47
C GLN A 331 -11.55 -27.82 2.88
N GLY A 332 -11.16 -27.65 1.61
CA GLY A 332 -11.00 -26.31 1.06
C GLY A 332 -10.63 -26.28 -0.41
N ILE A 333 -10.69 -25.08 -0.98
CA ILE A 333 -10.27 -24.77 -2.34
C ILE A 333 -9.03 -23.90 -2.24
N ARG A 334 -7.94 -24.33 -2.90
CA ARG A 334 -6.78 -23.47 -3.13
C ARG A 334 -6.90 -22.83 -4.50
N MET A 335 -6.61 -21.54 -4.56
CA MET A 335 -6.72 -20.72 -5.77
C MET A 335 -5.33 -20.15 -6.10
N ALA A 336 -4.80 -20.53 -7.25
CA ALA A 336 -3.65 -19.85 -7.84
C ALA A 336 -4.16 -18.60 -8.57
N VAL A 337 -4.14 -17.48 -7.85
CA VAL A 337 -4.67 -16.19 -8.33
C VAL A 337 -3.76 -15.58 -9.40
N GLN A 338 -4.35 -15.06 -10.46
CA GLN A 338 -3.68 -14.31 -11.50
C GLN A 338 -3.96 -12.81 -11.36
N ASN A 339 -2.93 -12.00 -11.55
CA ASN A 339 -3.08 -10.54 -11.58
C ASN A 339 -3.63 -10.13 -12.95
N VAL A 340 -4.82 -9.53 -12.96
CA VAL A 340 -5.48 -9.07 -14.18
C VAL A 340 -5.43 -7.54 -14.24
N GLN A 341 -5.01 -7.01 -15.40
CA GLN A 341 -5.16 -5.60 -15.73
C GLN A 341 -6.52 -5.40 -16.42
N LEU A 342 -7.36 -4.56 -15.84
CA LEU A 342 -8.68 -4.26 -16.39
C LEU A 342 -8.61 -3.06 -17.35
N PRO A 343 -9.47 -3.00 -18.37
CA PRO A 343 -9.64 -1.80 -19.19
C PRO A 343 -10.07 -0.58 -18.36
N ASP A 344 -9.67 0.63 -18.75
CA ASP A 344 -9.99 1.88 -18.03
C ASP A 344 -11.51 2.15 -17.93
N ASP A 345 -12.26 1.73 -18.95
CA ASP A 345 -13.71 1.88 -19.04
C ASP A 345 -14.50 0.71 -18.41
N CYS A 346 -13.83 -0.18 -17.67
CA CYS A 346 -14.47 -1.35 -17.04
C CYS A 346 -15.67 -1.02 -16.14
N HIS A 347 -15.72 0.19 -15.59
CA HIS A 347 -16.83 0.68 -14.77
C HIS A 347 -18.15 0.81 -15.54
N MET A 348 -18.09 0.86 -16.87
CA MET A 348 -19.24 0.93 -17.78
C MET A 348 -19.77 -0.45 -18.18
N SER A 349 -19.09 -1.52 -17.77
CA SER A 349 -19.45 -2.90 -18.10
C SER A 349 -19.91 -3.66 -16.86
N PHE A 350 -20.80 -4.64 -17.07
CA PHE A 350 -21.06 -5.65 -16.05
C PHE A 350 -19.91 -6.65 -16.00
N ALA A 351 -19.56 -7.06 -14.79
CA ALA A 351 -18.58 -8.10 -14.53
C ALA A 351 -19.28 -9.40 -14.09
N GLN A 352 -18.93 -10.48 -14.76
CA GLN A 352 -19.42 -11.82 -14.46
C GLN A 352 -18.25 -12.76 -14.17
N LEU A 353 -18.54 -13.84 -13.45
CA LEU A 353 -17.61 -14.94 -13.25
C LEU A 353 -18.08 -16.14 -14.05
N GLN A 354 -17.14 -16.84 -14.67
CA GLN A 354 -17.35 -18.14 -15.29
C GLN A 354 -16.47 -19.18 -14.60
N LEU A 355 -17.12 -20.26 -14.14
CA LEU A 355 -16.47 -21.48 -13.72
C LEU A 355 -16.40 -22.42 -14.91
N SER A 356 -15.20 -22.83 -15.29
CA SER A 356 -14.97 -23.68 -16.45
C SER A 356 -14.01 -24.83 -16.15
N ARG A 357 -14.15 -25.93 -16.90
CA ARG A 357 -13.24 -27.08 -16.85
C ARG A 357 -12.99 -27.57 -18.27
N TYR A 358 -11.71 -27.80 -18.61
CA TYR A 358 -11.30 -28.24 -19.96
C TYR A 358 -11.86 -27.37 -21.10
N GLY A 359 -12.01 -26.07 -20.86
CA GLY A 359 -12.52 -25.11 -21.84
C GLY A 359 -14.06 -24.98 -21.87
N GLU A 360 -14.79 -25.89 -21.23
CA GLU A 360 -16.26 -25.83 -21.13
C GLU A 360 -16.69 -24.98 -19.93
N THR A 361 -17.60 -24.03 -20.15
CA THR A 361 -18.23 -23.25 -19.07
C THR A 361 -19.29 -24.12 -18.39
N LEU A 362 -19.10 -24.37 -17.09
CA LEU A 362 -20.02 -25.18 -16.29
C LEU A 362 -21.06 -24.30 -15.58
N HIS A 363 -20.61 -23.18 -15.00
CA HIS A 363 -21.48 -22.26 -14.27
C HIS A 363 -21.08 -20.80 -14.49
N THR A 364 -22.05 -19.91 -14.41
CA THR A 364 -21.88 -18.46 -14.50
C THR A 364 -22.50 -17.78 -13.28
N ALA A 365 -21.84 -16.77 -12.76
CA ALA A 365 -22.30 -15.98 -11.62
C ALA A 365 -22.07 -14.48 -11.85
N MET A 366 -22.81 -13.65 -11.13
CA MET A 366 -22.45 -12.24 -10.98
C MET A 366 -21.20 -12.11 -10.14
N LEU A 367 -20.28 -11.22 -10.53
CA LEU A 367 -19.21 -10.80 -9.63
C LEU A 367 -19.81 -9.81 -8.61
N PRO A 368 -19.70 -10.07 -7.30
CA PRO A 368 -20.13 -9.10 -6.28
C PRO A 368 -19.41 -7.76 -6.43
N GLY A 369 -20.17 -6.65 -6.45
CA GLY A 369 -19.65 -5.32 -6.76
C GLY A 369 -19.34 -5.09 -8.25
N GLY A 370 -19.68 -6.05 -9.10
CA GLY A 370 -19.45 -6.06 -10.55
C GLY A 370 -20.56 -5.42 -11.37
N GLU A 371 -21.54 -4.76 -10.74
CA GLU A 371 -22.59 -4.04 -11.45
C GLU A 371 -21.98 -2.89 -12.26
N ARG A 372 -22.55 -2.58 -13.43
CA ARG A 372 -22.22 -1.34 -14.16
C ARG A 372 -22.56 -0.14 -13.29
N LEU A 373 -21.67 0.86 -13.25
CA LEU A 373 -22.00 2.11 -12.58
C LEU A 373 -23.04 2.89 -13.39
N GLU A 374 -24.20 3.13 -12.78
CA GLU A 374 -25.31 3.81 -13.43
C GLU A 374 -24.94 5.26 -13.77
N GLU A 375 -25.02 5.62 -15.04
CA GLU A 375 -24.55 6.92 -15.55
C GLU A 375 -25.36 8.09 -15.01
N ASN A 376 -26.67 7.92 -14.83
CA ASN A 376 -27.55 9.01 -14.40
C ASN A 376 -27.59 9.18 -12.88
N ALA A 377 -27.09 8.21 -12.12
CA ALA A 377 -27.12 8.20 -10.66
C ALA A 377 -25.84 8.82 -10.05
N PRO A 378 -25.89 9.36 -8.82
CA PRO A 378 -24.69 9.79 -8.11
C PRO A 378 -23.85 8.57 -7.69
N TRP A 379 -22.53 8.71 -7.74
CA TRP A 379 -21.60 7.70 -7.21
C TRP A 379 -21.01 8.23 -5.91
N VAL A 380 -21.35 7.59 -4.79
CA VAL A 380 -21.01 8.06 -3.46
C VAL A 380 -19.84 7.24 -2.92
N PHE A 381 -18.78 7.93 -2.51
CA PHE A 381 -17.55 7.39 -1.97
C PHE A 381 -17.31 7.87 -0.54
N GLU A 382 -16.50 7.13 0.20
CA GLU A 382 -15.97 7.58 1.50
C GLU A 382 -15.27 8.94 1.36
N ASN A 383 -15.37 9.80 2.37
CA ASN A 383 -14.45 10.93 2.48
C ASN A 383 -13.15 10.46 3.14
N ALA A 384 -12.35 9.71 2.39
CA ALA A 384 -11.08 9.15 2.86
C ALA A 384 -9.95 9.43 1.86
N PHE A 385 -8.77 9.72 2.39
CA PHE A 385 -7.54 9.92 1.63
C PHE A 385 -6.48 8.93 2.14
N PRO A 386 -5.66 8.33 1.26
CA PRO A 386 -5.53 8.56 -0.18
C PRO A 386 -6.47 7.71 -1.03
N VAL A 387 -7.31 6.89 -0.39
CA VAL A 387 -8.22 5.98 -1.08
C VAL A 387 -9.62 6.18 -0.52
N ALA A 388 -10.56 6.54 -1.39
CA ALA A 388 -11.98 6.66 -1.06
C ALA A 388 -12.75 5.52 -1.73
N ARG A 389 -13.24 4.55 -0.96
CA ARG A 389 -13.98 3.41 -1.52
C ARG A 389 -15.36 3.83 -1.96
N LEU A 390 -15.86 3.22 -3.04
CA LEU A 390 -17.25 3.37 -3.45
C LEU A 390 -18.15 2.74 -2.40
N LEU A 391 -19.04 3.55 -1.82
CA LEU A 391 -20.04 3.11 -0.86
C LEU A 391 -21.30 2.66 -1.59
N LYS A 392 -21.79 3.47 -2.55
CA LYS A 392 -23.04 3.20 -3.24
C LYS A 392 -23.19 4.01 -4.54
N VAL A 393 -23.96 3.47 -5.47
CA VAL A 393 -24.55 4.21 -6.59
C VAL A 393 -26.01 4.52 -6.26
N GLY A 394 -26.40 5.79 -6.33
CA GLY A 394 -27.74 6.25 -6.01
C GLY A 394 -27.89 6.84 -4.60
N SER A 395 -29.09 6.73 -4.04
CA SER A 395 -29.43 7.31 -2.72
C SER A 395 -28.76 6.55 -1.58
N LEU A 396 -28.25 7.29 -0.58
CA LEU A 396 -27.49 6.73 0.54
C LEU A 396 -27.75 7.51 1.84
N ARG A 397 -27.70 6.81 2.98
CA ARG A 397 -27.59 7.40 4.32
C ARG A 397 -26.35 6.81 4.98
N ILE A 398 -25.46 7.66 5.50
CA ILE A 398 -24.22 7.24 6.16
C ILE A 398 -24.07 7.90 7.51
N GLY A 399 -23.50 7.15 8.46
CA GLY A 399 -23.15 7.67 9.78
C GLY A 399 -22.01 8.69 9.70
N ALA A 400 -21.09 8.50 8.75
CA ALA A 400 -19.98 9.43 8.53
C ALA A 400 -20.48 10.86 8.23
N PRO A 401 -19.86 11.90 8.81
CA PRO A 401 -20.32 13.29 8.66
C PRO A 401 -19.99 13.88 7.28
N SER A 402 -19.37 13.12 6.39
CA SER A 402 -18.99 13.60 5.05
C SER A 402 -18.78 12.45 4.09
N ALA A 403 -18.99 12.74 2.81
CA ALA A 403 -18.74 11.81 1.70
C ALA A 403 -18.31 12.57 0.45
N LEU A 404 -17.64 11.85 -0.45
CA LEU A 404 -17.36 12.34 -1.78
C LEU A 404 -18.46 11.85 -2.73
N VAL A 405 -18.92 12.70 -3.64
CA VAL A 405 -19.93 12.32 -4.64
C VAL A 405 -19.50 12.72 -6.05
N CYS A 406 -19.50 11.76 -6.97
CA CYS A 406 -19.38 12.00 -8.40
C CYS A 406 -20.77 12.06 -9.03
N ILE A 407 -21.14 13.22 -9.58
CA ILE A 407 -22.44 13.47 -10.21
C ILE A 407 -22.29 13.87 -11.68
N PRO A 408 -23.27 13.59 -12.56
CA PRO A 408 -23.26 14.11 -13.93
C PRO A 408 -23.19 15.64 -13.97
N ASP A 409 -22.43 16.23 -14.88
CA ASP A 409 -22.28 17.69 -14.97
C ASP A 409 -23.60 18.41 -15.24
N ALA A 410 -24.50 17.76 -15.98
CA ALA A 410 -25.83 18.27 -16.28
C ALA A 410 -26.87 18.01 -15.18
N ALA A 411 -26.50 17.37 -14.07
CA ALA A 411 -27.41 17.12 -12.96
C ALA A 411 -27.64 18.38 -12.12
N PHE A 412 -28.89 18.60 -11.71
CA PHE A 412 -29.19 19.60 -10.69
C PHE A 412 -28.83 19.04 -9.32
N PHE A 413 -27.95 19.74 -8.60
CA PHE A 413 -27.49 19.32 -7.28
C PHE A 413 -27.68 20.43 -6.27
N PHE A 414 -28.25 20.10 -5.12
CA PHE A 414 -28.56 21.03 -4.05
C PHE A 414 -28.23 20.40 -2.68
N SER A 415 -27.52 21.14 -1.83
CA SER A 415 -27.24 20.78 -0.44
C SER A 415 -28.08 21.65 0.48
N GLU A 416 -28.81 21.03 1.41
CA GLU A 416 -29.75 21.71 2.31
C GLU A 416 -29.04 22.48 3.44
N GLU A 417 -27.84 22.05 3.85
CA GLU A 417 -27.17 22.49 5.08
C GLU A 417 -25.85 23.26 4.86
N GLY A 418 -25.49 23.58 3.61
CA GLY A 418 -24.31 24.41 3.32
C GLY A 418 -23.72 24.21 1.93
N GLU A 419 -22.70 25.01 1.60
CA GLU A 419 -21.99 24.92 0.32
C GLU A 419 -21.20 23.62 0.21
N CYS A 420 -21.29 22.97 -0.96
CA CYS A 420 -20.47 21.82 -1.31
C CYS A 420 -19.15 22.29 -1.96
N GLU A 421 -18.04 21.69 -1.57
CA GLU A 421 -16.73 22.00 -2.16
C GLU A 421 -16.51 21.14 -3.42
N SER A 422 -16.21 21.79 -4.55
CA SER A 422 -15.85 21.09 -5.79
C SER A 422 -14.41 20.59 -5.75
N ARG A 423 -14.18 19.39 -6.26
CA ARG A 423 -12.87 18.74 -6.39
C ARG A 423 -12.59 18.39 -7.85
N LEU A 424 -11.33 18.12 -8.16
CA LEU A 424 -10.93 17.64 -9.49
C LEU A 424 -11.55 16.26 -9.75
N SER A 425 -12.40 16.18 -10.76
CA SER A 425 -13.04 14.93 -11.15
C SER A 425 -12.08 14.07 -11.98
N PRO A 426 -12.04 12.75 -11.73
CA PRO A 426 -11.27 11.82 -12.56
C PRO A 426 -11.99 11.43 -13.86
N LEU A 427 -13.24 11.87 -14.04
CA LEU A 427 -14.15 11.35 -15.06
C LEU A 427 -14.70 12.50 -15.89
N ALA A 428 -14.60 12.36 -17.21
CA ALA A 428 -15.21 13.30 -18.14
C ALA A 428 -16.74 13.29 -18.01
N GLY A 429 -17.38 14.47 -18.06
CA GLY A 429 -18.83 14.62 -17.97
C GLY A 429 -19.41 14.45 -16.55
N ARG A 430 -18.55 14.37 -15.53
CA ARG A 430 -18.97 14.29 -14.13
C ARG A 430 -18.15 15.26 -13.27
N SER A 431 -18.78 15.80 -12.25
CA SER A 431 -18.15 16.62 -11.22
C SER A 431 -18.01 15.84 -9.91
N LEU A 432 -16.88 16.02 -9.23
CA LEU A 432 -16.62 15.46 -7.91
C LEU A 432 -16.86 16.54 -6.86
N LYS A 433 -17.68 16.25 -5.85
CA LYS A 433 -18.03 17.19 -4.78
C LYS A 433 -17.81 16.56 -3.41
N LEU A 434 -17.33 17.35 -2.45
CA LEU A 434 -17.31 16.99 -1.05
C LEU A 434 -18.63 17.42 -0.39
N LEU A 435 -19.31 16.46 0.22
CA LEU A 435 -20.52 16.66 1.00
C LEU A 435 -20.16 16.71 2.48
N THR A 436 -20.77 17.65 3.20
CA THR A 436 -20.73 17.76 4.65
C THR A 436 -21.96 17.10 5.27
N SER A 437 -22.05 17.14 6.60
CA SER A 437 -23.18 16.61 7.34
C SER A 437 -24.47 17.26 6.85
N GLY A 438 -25.55 16.46 6.80
CA GLY A 438 -26.85 16.93 6.34
C GLY A 438 -27.36 16.24 5.08
N THR A 439 -28.38 16.82 4.48
CA THR A 439 -29.08 16.27 3.30
C THR A 439 -28.69 16.97 2.02
N SER A 440 -28.32 16.18 1.01
CA SER A 440 -28.09 16.62 -0.36
C SER A 440 -29.04 15.91 -1.33
N ARG A 441 -29.49 16.63 -2.35
CA ARG A 441 -30.39 16.14 -3.40
C ARG A 441 -29.76 16.31 -4.77
N MET A 442 -29.87 15.27 -5.59
CA MET A 442 -29.53 15.31 -7.00
C MET A 442 -30.76 14.97 -7.83
N SER A 443 -31.05 15.76 -8.86
CA SER A 443 -32.10 15.49 -9.83
C SER A 443 -31.51 15.45 -11.24
N TYR A 444 -31.75 14.37 -11.98
CA TYR A 444 -31.27 14.23 -13.35
C TYR A 444 -32.18 13.30 -14.16
N LYS A 445 -32.58 13.72 -15.36
CA LYS A 445 -33.44 12.96 -16.29
C LYS A 445 -34.73 12.36 -15.68
N GLY A 446 -35.32 13.04 -14.69
CA GLY A 446 -36.56 12.61 -14.03
C GLY A 446 -36.35 11.80 -12.75
N ASP A 447 -35.13 11.34 -12.49
CA ASP A 447 -34.78 10.65 -11.24
C ASP A 447 -34.35 11.64 -10.16
N VAL A 448 -34.70 11.33 -8.91
CA VAL A 448 -34.31 12.11 -7.73
C VAL A 448 -33.61 11.22 -6.72
N TYR A 449 -32.38 11.61 -6.38
CA TYR A 449 -31.53 10.92 -5.42
C TYR A 449 -31.32 11.77 -4.17
N ARG A 450 -31.27 11.12 -3.01
CA ARG A 450 -30.98 11.78 -1.73
C ARG A 450 -29.79 11.14 -1.02
N ILE A 451 -28.86 11.96 -0.58
CA ILE A 451 -27.66 11.55 0.15
C ILE A 451 -27.69 12.24 1.50
N HIS A 452 -27.65 11.49 2.59
CA HIS A 452 -27.65 12.03 3.95
C HIS A 452 -26.36 11.60 4.67
N CYS A 453 -25.60 12.58 5.15
CA CYS A 453 -24.37 12.36 5.93
C CYS A 453 -24.61 12.73 7.40
N GLY A 454 -23.91 12.07 8.33
CA GLY A 454 -23.98 12.37 9.77
C GLY A 454 -25.22 11.82 10.48
N VAL A 455 -25.92 10.86 9.87
CA VAL A 455 -27.13 10.26 10.45
C VAL A 455 -26.93 8.75 10.52
N GLN A 456 -27.37 8.10 11.61
CA GLN A 456 -27.39 6.64 11.68
C GLN A 456 -28.04 6.09 10.40
N GLY A 457 -27.21 5.45 9.59
CA GLY A 457 -27.54 5.10 8.22
C GLY A 457 -27.37 3.61 8.00
N ASN A 458 -28.02 3.12 6.95
CA ASN A 458 -27.67 1.83 6.38
C ASN A 458 -26.43 2.06 5.52
N GLU A 459 -25.25 2.08 6.15
CA GLU A 459 -23.99 1.94 5.43
C GLU A 459 -24.11 0.67 4.60
N SER A 460 -24.23 0.83 3.28
CA SER A 460 -24.81 -0.21 2.43
C SER A 460 -23.85 -1.39 2.35
N GLU A 461 -24.25 -2.49 2.98
CA GLU A 461 -23.95 -3.82 2.45
C GLU A 461 -24.35 -3.82 0.97
N LEU A 462 -23.50 -4.39 0.11
CA LEU A 462 -23.82 -4.49 -1.31
C LEU A 462 -25.04 -5.41 -1.39
N LEU A 463 -26.08 -5.00 -2.09
CA LEU A 463 -27.25 -5.85 -2.27
C LEU A 463 -27.21 -6.44 -3.67
N GLN A 464 -27.29 -7.77 -3.77
CA GLN A 464 -27.14 -8.45 -5.04
C GLN A 464 -28.19 -9.54 -5.22
N TRP A 465 -28.74 -9.63 -6.44
CA TRP A 465 -29.55 -10.77 -6.86
C TRP A 465 -28.66 -11.99 -7.05
N ARG A 466 -29.04 -13.12 -6.46
CA ARG A 466 -28.39 -14.42 -6.62
C ARG A 466 -29.39 -15.45 -7.11
N GLY A 467 -28.91 -16.29 -8.01
CA GLY A 467 -29.64 -17.39 -8.59
C GLY A 467 -28.85 -17.99 -9.73
N ARG A 468 -29.31 -19.13 -10.25
CA ARG A 468 -28.70 -19.75 -11.43
C ARG A 468 -28.93 -18.86 -12.65
N ILE A 469 -27.87 -18.34 -13.24
CA ILE A 469 -27.92 -17.50 -14.45
C ILE A 469 -28.01 -18.39 -15.68
N LEU A 470 -28.88 -18.04 -16.62
CA LEU A 470 -28.95 -18.64 -17.96
C LEU A 470 -27.98 -17.92 -18.89
N ASP A 471 -27.15 -18.67 -19.60
CA ASP A 471 -26.23 -18.15 -20.60
C ASP A 471 -26.99 -17.86 -21.91
N VAL A 472 -27.72 -16.75 -21.91
CA VAL A 472 -28.53 -16.26 -23.04
C VAL A 472 -28.24 -14.78 -23.29
N HIS A 473 -28.24 -14.36 -24.54
CA HIS A 473 -28.19 -12.94 -24.88
C HIS A 473 -29.56 -12.30 -24.60
N ALA A 474 -29.61 -11.36 -23.67
CA ALA A 474 -30.80 -10.61 -23.30
C ALA A 474 -30.47 -9.18 -22.87
N GLU A 475 -31.45 -8.28 -22.96
CA GLU A 475 -31.45 -6.97 -22.28
C GLU A 475 -32.67 -6.91 -21.36
N PRO A 476 -32.51 -6.75 -20.03
CA PRO A 476 -31.25 -6.62 -19.29
C PRO A 476 -30.39 -7.89 -19.34
N ALA A 477 -29.07 -7.72 -19.15
CA ALA A 477 -28.04 -8.75 -19.37
C ALA A 477 -28.15 -10.04 -18.54
N PHE A 478 -29.09 -10.11 -17.58
CA PHE A 478 -29.20 -11.23 -16.64
C PHE A 478 -30.58 -11.87 -16.70
N VAL A 479 -30.60 -13.14 -17.09
CA VAL A 479 -31.78 -13.99 -17.02
C VAL A 479 -31.52 -15.07 -15.98
N TYR A 480 -32.36 -15.13 -14.96
CA TYR A 480 -32.27 -16.16 -13.92
C TYR A 480 -33.20 -17.33 -14.26
N ALA A 481 -32.72 -18.55 -14.02
CA ALA A 481 -33.57 -19.72 -14.01
C ALA A 481 -34.40 -19.75 -12.72
N GLY A 482 -35.70 -19.48 -12.83
CA GLY A 482 -36.60 -19.38 -11.68
C GLY A 482 -36.53 -18.01 -10.98
N MET A 483 -36.97 -17.95 -9.72
CA MET A 483 -36.99 -16.72 -8.95
C MET A 483 -35.64 -16.48 -8.27
N PRO A 484 -34.91 -15.39 -8.59
CA PRO A 484 -33.68 -15.05 -7.88
C PRO A 484 -33.99 -14.60 -6.45
N THR A 485 -33.00 -14.70 -5.59
CA THR A 485 -33.05 -14.26 -4.19
C THR A 485 -32.16 -13.05 -4.01
N PHE A 486 -32.56 -12.11 -3.15
CA PHE A 486 -31.81 -10.89 -2.91
C PHE A 486 -30.97 -11.04 -1.64
N HIS A 487 -29.65 -10.88 -1.76
CA HIS A 487 -28.70 -11.11 -0.67
C HIS A 487 -27.95 -9.84 -0.32
N ARG A 488 -27.64 -9.71 0.98
CA ARG A 488 -26.63 -8.78 1.48
C ARG A 488 -25.25 -9.42 1.28
N VAL A 489 -24.34 -8.63 0.74
CA VAL A 489 -22.97 -8.98 0.35
C VAL A 489 -22.02 -8.18 1.20
#